data_AF-A0A1A3FUV6-F1
#
_entry.id   AF-A0A1A3FUV6-F1
#
_cell.length_a   1.000
_cell.length_b   1.000
_cell.length_c   1.000
_cell.angle_alpha   90.00
_cell.angle_beta   90.00
_cell.angle_gamma   90.00
#
_symmetry.space_group_name_H-M   'P 1'
#
loop_
_entity.id
_entity.type
_entity.pdbx_description
1 polymer ?
#
loop_
_entity_poly.entity_id
_entity_poly.type
_entity_poly.pdbx_seq_one_letter_code
_entity_poly.pdbx_strand_id
1 'polypeptide(L)'
;MRVVRLFGAVLTILVAGLLWATPAGAQPPFKLTDHITDSTGVLTASDRAAVSEALDRLYRDRHIQLWVVYVDNFNRFKPDNWADKTRSAGGIGDHDALLAVATNTKLYAFSVPPQVPGLTPAELNSLRSNQIEPVLGAKNWGGVAVAAADGLDKSASSPKAAGSSKSSWLPIAIGVIAVVVFLLLLLLLFRARRRRRASTTGGQVAVDGGDPPLQQALSTADARVRQISDYAARHRATIGSEAQARLDDAKRHLAAARDKEAGNQDEAIAYANRASTLAAQAQTLANADVLAAHRTPRRRGNASTR
;
A
#
# COMPACT_ATOMS: atom_id res chain seq x y z
N MET A 1 -56.66 -43.06 -18.81
CA MET A 1 -55.83 -42.19 -19.70
C MET A 1 -56.40 -40.79 -19.55
N ARG A 2 -55.73 -39.74 -19.07
CA ARG A 2 -54.37 -39.28 -19.34
C ARG A 2 -53.92 -38.43 -18.14
N VAL A 3 -53.10 -39.02 -17.28
CA VAL A 3 -52.16 -38.28 -16.44
C VAL A 3 -51.11 -37.68 -17.39
N VAL A 4 -50.49 -36.57 -16.99
CA VAL A 4 -49.46 -35.80 -17.69
C VAL A 4 -50.04 -34.71 -18.61
N ARG A 5 -50.13 -33.50 -18.05
CA ARG A 5 -49.76 -32.21 -18.66
C ARG A 5 -50.48 -31.11 -17.89
N LEU A 6 -49.82 -30.54 -16.89
CA LEU A 6 -49.99 -29.15 -16.40
C LEU A 6 -49.01 -28.88 -15.23
N PHE A 7 -47.77 -29.37 -15.35
CA PHE A 7 -46.61 -28.90 -14.55
C PHE A 7 -45.80 -27.87 -15.36
N GLY A 8 -46.50 -27.04 -16.16
CA GLY A 8 -45.88 -26.14 -17.15
C GLY A 8 -46.07 -24.65 -16.86
N ALA A 9 -46.50 -24.27 -15.65
CA ALA A 9 -46.89 -22.88 -15.36
C ALA A 9 -46.22 -22.24 -14.13
N VAL A 10 -45.25 -22.92 -13.49
CA VAL A 10 -44.47 -22.32 -12.37
C VAL A 10 -42.97 -22.18 -12.71
N LEU A 11 -42.53 -22.68 -13.87
CA LEU A 11 -41.14 -22.59 -14.36
C LEU A 11 -40.94 -21.49 -15.42
N THR A 12 -41.71 -20.41 -15.37
CA THR A 12 -41.57 -19.28 -16.32
C THR A 12 -41.30 -17.94 -15.66
N ILE A 13 -41.38 -17.82 -14.33
CA ILE A 13 -41.05 -16.58 -13.60
C ILE A 13 -39.64 -16.61 -12.99
N LEU A 14 -38.99 -17.77 -12.90
CA LEU A 14 -37.61 -17.88 -12.37
C LEU A 14 -36.51 -17.78 -13.45
N VAL A 15 -36.88 -17.65 -14.73
CA VAL A 15 -35.93 -17.60 -15.86
C VAL A 15 -35.70 -16.18 -16.40
N ALA A 16 -36.53 -15.21 -16.01
CA ALA A 16 -36.36 -13.80 -16.42
C ALA A 16 -35.33 -13.01 -15.58
N GLY A 17 -34.81 -13.58 -14.47
CA GLY A 17 -33.86 -12.91 -13.57
C GLY A 17 -32.39 -13.29 -13.74
N LEU A 18 -32.05 -14.19 -14.67
CA LEU A 18 -30.72 -14.82 -14.71
C LEU A 18 -29.94 -14.64 -16.03
N LEU A 19 -30.24 -13.61 -16.83
CA LEU A 19 -29.54 -13.38 -18.11
C LEU A 19 -29.17 -11.91 -18.37
N TRP A 20 -28.65 -11.21 -17.37
CA TRP A 20 -27.67 -10.15 -17.58
C TRP A 20 -26.34 -10.47 -16.89
N ALA A 21 -25.89 -11.73 -16.99
CA ALA A 21 -24.45 -11.97 -16.94
C ALA A 21 -23.90 -11.51 -18.30
N THR A 22 -23.56 -10.22 -18.41
CA THR A 22 -22.67 -9.76 -19.49
C THR A 22 -21.48 -10.70 -19.50
N PRO A 23 -21.06 -11.23 -20.66
CA PRO A 23 -19.92 -12.13 -20.71
C PRO A 23 -18.75 -11.41 -20.04
N ALA A 24 -18.04 -12.11 -19.16
CA ALA A 24 -16.79 -11.69 -18.53
C ALA A 24 -15.66 -11.60 -19.59
N GLY A 25 -15.94 -10.88 -20.66
CA GLY A 25 -15.05 -10.52 -21.73
C GLY A 25 -14.53 -9.13 -21.42
N ALA A 26 -13.28 -9.08 -20.98
CA ALA A 26 -12.31 -8.16 -21.55
C ALA A 26 -12.87 -6.95 -22.31
N GLN A 27 -12.96 -5.80 -21.62
CA GLN A 27 -13.63 -4.61 -22.13
C GLN A 27 -12.74 -3.91 -23.20
N PRO A 28 -13.20 -3.77 -24.46
CA PRO A 28 -12.45 -3.00 -25.46
C PRO A 28 -12.46 -1.50 -25.11
N PRO A 29 -11.49 -0.70 -25.60
CA PRO A 29 -11.53 0.75 -25.46
C PRO A 29 -12.84 1.35 -25.98
N PHE A 30 -13.44 2.27 -25.23
CA PHE A 30 -14.74 2.89 -25.57
C PHE A 30 -14.75 4.37 -25.23
N LYS A 31 -15.76 5.09 -25.74
CA LYS A 31 -15.93 6.52 -25.46
C LYS A 31 -16.46 6.73 -24.04
N LEU A 32 -15.72 7.50 -23.26
CA LEU A 32 -16.15 7.93 -21.92
C LEU A 32 -17.15 9.06 -22.05
N THR A 33 -18.26 8.93 -21.32
CA THR A 33 -19.33 9.95 -21.28
C THR A 33 -19.42 10.61 -19.91
N ASP A 34 -19.03 9.87 -18.86
CA ASP A 34 -19.00 10.35 -17.48
C ASP A 34 -17.57 10.33 -16.92
N HIS A 35 -17.27 11.27 -16.02
CA HIS A 35 -15.98 11.40 -15.34
C HIS A 35 -15.62 10.18 -14.48
N ILE A 36 -16.65 9.48 -13.99
CA ILE A 36 -16.51 8.23 -13.23
C ILE A 36 -17.33 7.17 -13.94
N THR A 37 -16.66 6.23 -14.59
CA THR A 37 -17.30 5.07 -15.20
C THR A 37 -16.91 3.81 -14.46
N ASP A 38 -17.89 3.09 -13.92
CA ASP A 38 -17.66 1.84 -13.19
C ASP A 38 -18.54 0.74 -13.80
N SER A 39 -17.91 -0.05 -14.67
CA SER A 39 -18.56 -1.17 -15.38
C SER A 39 -18.57 -2.46 -14.58
N THR A 40 -17.82 -2.52 -13.47
CA THR A 40 -17.67 -3.72 -12.65
C THR A 40 -18.46 -3.66 -11.35
N GLY A 41 -19.05 -2.51 -11.03
CA GLY A 41 -19.86 -2.31 -9.83
C GLY A 41 -19.03 -2.34 -8.55
N VAL A 42 -17.75 -2.02 -8.62
CA VAL A 42 -16.83 -2.13 -7.47
C VAL A 42 -16.92 -0.94 -6.52
N LEU A 43 -17.50 0.18 -6.96
CA LEU A 43 -17.61 1.37 -6.12
C LEU A 43 -18.94 1.39 -5.36
N THR A 44 -18.85 1.53 -4.04
CA THR A 44 -20.02 1.86 -3.21
C THR A 44 -20.46 3.32 -3.46
N ALA A 45 -21.67 3.68 -3.01
CA ALA A 45 -22.14 5.07 -3.09
C ALA A 45 -21.22 6.04 -2.34
N SER A 46 -20.67 5.63 -1.19
CA SER A 46 -19.69 6.40 -0.43
C SER A 46 -18.37 6.55 -1.17
N ASP A 47 -17.89 5.51 -1.85
CA ASP A 47 -16.65 5.59 -2.62
C ASP A 47 -16.82 6.53 -3.81
N ARG A 48 -17.96 6.45 -4.52
CA ARG A 48 -18.27 7.36 -5.63
C ARG A 48 -18.29 8.81 -5.17
N ALA A 49 -18.87 9.10 -4.00
CA ALA A 49 -18.87 10.45 -3.44
C ALA A 49 -17.44 10.94 -3.12
N ALA A 50 -16.63 10.10 -2.47
CA ALA A 50 -15.24 10.44 -2.14
C ALA A 50 -14.38 10.68 -3.39
N VAL A 51 -14.55 9.84 -4.42
CA VAL A 51 -13.86 9.99 -5.70
C VAL A 51 -14.32 11.27 -6.41
N SER A 52 -15.63 11.54 -6.48
CA SER A 52 -16.15 12.78 -7.06
C SER A 52 -15.57 14.01 -6.37
N GLU A 53 -15.55 14.03 -5.04
CA GLU A 53 -15.00 15.15 -4.29
C GLU A 53 -13.50 15.35 -4.58
N ALA A 54 -12.73 14.26 -4.68
CA ALA A 54 -11.30 14.34 -4.98
C ALA A 54 -11.03 14.87 -6.40
N LEU A 55 -11.82 14.43 -7.38
CA LEU A 55 -11.80 14.93 -8.76
C LEU A 55 -12.16 16.42 -8.82
N ASP A 56 -13.22 16.82 -8.10
CA ASP A 56 -13.66 18.21 -8.05
C ASP A 56 -12.59 19.13 -7.42
N ARG A 57 -11.93 18.69 -6.35
CA ARG A 57 -10.81 19.42 -5.75
C ARG A 57 -9.66 19.61 -6.74
N LEU A 58 -9.23 18.53 -7.40
CA LEU A 58 -8.17 18.59 -8.40
C LEU A 58 -8.50 19.58 -9.52
N TYR A 59 -9.74 19.57 -10.01
CA TYR A 59 -10.17 20.49 -11.04
C TYR A 59 -10.21 21.94 -10.55
N ARG A 60 -10.70 22.21 -9.34
CA ARG A 60 -10.71 23.58 -8.80
C ARG A 60 -9.30 24.13 -8.57
N ASP A 61 -8.41 23.30 -8.05
CA ASP A 61 -7.12 23.75 -7.54
C ASP A 61 -6.07 23.81 -8.65
N ARG A 62 -6.19 22.96 -9.67
CA ARG A 62 -5.19 22.83 -10.76
C ARG A 62 -5.79 22.94 -12.17
N HIS A 63 -7.11 23.01 -12.31
CA HIS A 63 -7.81 22.95 -13.61
C HIS A 63 -7.49 21.68 -14.42
N ILE A 64 -7.15 20.58 -13.74
CA ILE A 64 -6.91 19.27 -14.36
C ILE A 64 -8.18 18.44 -14.22
N GLN A 65 -8.71 17.94 -15.33
CA GLN A 65 -9.80 16.97 -15.32
C GLN A 65 -9.22 15.56 -15.26
N LEU A 66 -9.56 14.80 -14.22
CA LEU A 66 -9.20 13.39 -14.08
C LEU A 66 -10.41 12.52 -14.40
N TRP A 67 -10.29 11.69 -15.43
CA TRP A 67 -11.26 10.67 -15.80
C TRP A 67 -10.91 9.36 -15.13
N VAL A 68 -11.89 8.70 -14.51
CA VAL A 68 -11.69 7.45 -13.78
C VAL A 68 -12.58 6.35 -14.36
N VAL A 69 -11.94 5.23 -14.70
CA VAL A 69 -12.59 4.04 -15.27
C VAL A 69 -12.27 2.80 -14.46
N TYR A 70 -13.31 2.05 -14.11
CA TYR A 70 -13.20 0.69 -13.57
C TYR A 70 -13.73 -0.32 -14.59
N VAL A 71 -12.85 -1.22 -15.02
CA VAL A 71 -13.13 -2.30 -15.96
C VAL A 71 -12.71 -3.63 -15.36
N ASP A 72 -13.24 -4.73 -15.89
CA ASP A 72 -12.88 -6.06 -15.39
C ASP A 72 -11.41 -6.37 -15.74
N ASN A 73 -11.05 -6.21 -17.01
CA ASN A 73 -9.69 -6.35 -17.53
C ASN A 73 -9.51 -5.63 -18.88
N PHE A 74 -8.25 -5.44 -19.32
CA PHE A 74 -7.89 -4.64 -20.50
C PHE A 74 -7.87 -5.40 -21.86
N ASN A 75 -8.57 -6.53 -21.99
CA ASN A 75 -8.69 -7.26 -23.26
C ASN A 75 -7.37 -7.56 -24.01
N ARG A 76 -6.39 -8.14 -23.30
CA ARG A 76 -5.04 -8.46 -23.82
C ARG A 76 -4.23 -7.24 -24.30
N PHE A 77 -4.77 -6.02 -24.22
CA PHE A 77 -3.99 -4.82 -24.40
C PHE A 77 -3.11 -4.57 -23.18
N LYS A 78 -1.94 -3.99 -23.41
CA LYS A 78 -1.17 -3.37 -22.32
C LYS A 78 -2.02 -2.25 -21.71
N PRO A 79 -2.00 -2.06 -20.38
CA PRO A 79 -2.78 -1.03 -19.72
C PRO A 79 -2.61 0.36 -20.36
N ASP A 80 -1.36 0.77 -20.61
CA ASP A 80 -1.05 2.07 -21.21
C ASP A 80 -1.67 2.22 -22.61
N ASN A 81 -1.47 1.23 -23.49
CA ASN A 81 -2.05 1.23 -24.83
C ASN A 81 -3.59 1.25 -24.82
N TRP A 82 -4.20 0.60 -23.83
CA TRP A 82 -5.65 0.63 -23.65
C TRP A 82 -6.11 2.04 -23.28
N ALA A 83 -5.45 2.68 -22.31
CA ALA A 83 -5.76 4.04 -21.89
C ALA A 83 -5.56 5.05 -23.03
N ASP A 84 -4.49 4.93 -23.82
CA ASP A 84 -4.24 5.79 -24.99
C ASP A 84 -5.37 5.72 -26.01
N LYS A 85 -5.84 4.50 -26.31
CA LYS A 85 -6.95 4.28 -27.25
C LYS A 85 -8.27 4.81 -26.70
N THR A 86 -8.54 4.57 -25.42
CA THR A 86 -9.74 5.07 -24.74
C THR A 86 -9.78 6.59 -24.72
N ARG A 87 -8.65 7.26 -24.45
CA ARG A 87 -8.54 8.72 -24.50
C ARG A 87 -8.82 9.26 -25.90
N SER A 88 -8.18 8.67 -26.91
CA SER A 88 -8.30 9.08 -28.31
C SER A 88 -9.72 8.89 -28.85
N ALA A 89 -10.40 7.80 -28.46
CA ALA A 89 -11.79 7.53 -28.82
C ALA A 89 -12.79 8.39 -28.01
N GLY A 90 -12.44 8.73 -26.77
CA GLY A 90 -13.23 9.51 -25.83
C GLY A 90 -13.30 11.00 -26.16
N GLY A 91 -12.33 11.52 -26.91
CA GLY A 91 -12.14 12.96 -27.08
C GLY A 91 -11.70 13.65 -25.78
N ILE A 92 -11.10 12.90 -24.85
CA ILE A 92 -10.50 13.43 -23.64
C ILE A 92 -9.37 14.37 -24.08
N GLY A 93 -9.41 15.62 -23.59
CA GLY A 93 -8.56 16.68 -24.08
C GLY A 93 -7.09 16.42 -23.78
N ASP A 94 -6.22 17.11 -24.51
CA ASP A 94 -4.78 17.03 -24.31
C ASP A 94 -4.34 17.44 -22.88
N HIS A 95 -5.19 18.07 -22.08
CA HIS A 95 -4.85 18.49 -20.70
C HIS A 95 -5.41 17.56 -19.63
N ASP A 96 -6.14 16.52 -20.03
CA ASP A 96 -6.93 15.71 -19.11
C ASP A 96 -6.22 14.39 -18.82
N ALA A 97 -6.25 13.99 -17.55
CA ALA A 97 -5.67 12.74 -17.09
C ALA A 97 -6.71 11.61 -17.15
N LEU A 98 -6.25 10.39 -17.41
CA LEU A 98 -7.06 9.17 -17.38
C LEU A 98 -6.44 8.15 -16.42
N LEU A 99 -7.24 7.71 -15.46
CA LEU A 99 -6.96 6.56 -14.61
C LEU A 99 -7.91 5.42 -14.97
N ALA A 100 -7.35 4.32 -15.47
CA ALA A 100 -8.10 3.10 -15.73
C ALA A 100 -7.64 1.97 -14.80
N VAL A 101 -8.57 1.32 -14.13
CA VAL A 101 -8.30 0.26 -13.15
C VAL A 101 -8.99 -1.02 -13.59
N ALA A 102 -8.20 -2.08 -13.79
CA ALA A 102 -8.67 -3.43 -14.03
C ALA A 102 -8.83 -4.18 -12.70
N THR A 103 -10.06 -4.36 -12.26
CA THR A 103 -10.38 -4.85 -10.92
C THR A 103 -10.10 -6.34 -10.74
N ASN A 104 -10.19 -7.13 -11.81
CA ASN A 104 -9.95 -8.57 -11.78
C ASN A 104 -8.45 -8.91 -11.85
N THR A 105 -7.74 -8.27 -12.78
CA THR A 105 -6.31 -8.52 -12.99
C THR A 105 -5.40 -7.67 -12.09
N LYS A 106 -5.97 -6.75 -11.30
CA LYS A 106 -5.24 -5.77 -10.47
C LYS A 106 -4.21 -4.95 -11.25
N LEU A 107 -4.47 -4.75 -12.52
CA LEU A 107 -3.68 -3.87 -13.36
C LEU A 107 -4.31 -2.50 -13.38
N TYR A 108 -3.53 -1.47 -13.67
CA TYR A 108 -4.04 -0.14 -13.89
C TYR A 108 -3.19 0.55 -14.94
N ALA A 109 -3.79 1.57 -15.54
CA ALA A 109 -3.13 2.50 -16.45
C ALA A 109 -3.35 3.89 -15.88
N PHE A 110 -2.27 4.64 -15.73
CA PHE A 110 -2.37 6.03 -15.32
C PHE A 110 -1.67 6.89 -16.36
N SER A 111 -2.50 7.58 -17.14
CA SER A 111 -2.06 8.37 -18.27
C SER A 111 -2.29 9.84 -17.97
N VAL A 112 -1.19 10.58 -17.86
CA VAL A 112 -1.18 12.02 -17.62
C VAL A 112 -0.42 12.65 -18.78
N PRO A 113 -1.02 13.61 -19.51
CA PRO A 113 -0.33 14.26 -20.61
C PRO A 113 0.84 15.14 -20.13
N PRO A 114 1.95 15.24 -20.89
CA PRO A 114 3.12 16.01 -20.50
C PRO A 114 2.88 17.53 -20.47
N GLN A 115 1.81 18.00 -21.14
CA GLN A 115 1.35 19.39 -21.10
C GLN A 115 0.71 19.80 -19.77
N VAL A 116 0.48 18.88 -18.83
CA VAL A 116 0.02 19.22 -17.48
C VAL A 116 1.17 19.89 -16.70
N PRO A 117 1.05 21.18 -16.31
CA PRO A 117 2.13 21.90 -15.65
C PRO A 117 2.46 21.30 -14.28
N GLY A 118 3.75 21.24 -13.93
CA GLY A 118 4.19 20.89 -12.58
C GLY A 118 4.36 19.39 -12.28
N LEU A 119 4.17 18.50 -13.25
CA LEU A 119 4.38 17.06 -13.07
C LEU A 119 5.63 16.57 -13.82
N THR A 120 6.71 16.28 -13.09
CA THR A 120 7.87 15.62 -13.68
C THR A 120 7.64 14.10 -13.81
N PRO A 121 8.31 13.41 -14.75
CA PRO A 121 8.23 11.95 -14.84
C PRO A 121 8.63 11.22 -13.55
N ALA A 122 9.57 11.79 -12.78
CA ALA A 122 10.01 11.24 -11.51
C ALA A 122 8.95 11.36 -10.41
N GLU A 123 8.24 12.49 -10.33
CA GLU A 123 7.12 12.69 -9.41
C GLU A 123 5.94 11.78 -9.77
N LEU A 124 5.65 11.66 -11.07
CA LEU A 124 4.60 10.76 -11.56
C LEU A 124 4.91 9.29 -11.22
N ASN A 125 6.16 8.85 -11.38
CA ASN A 125 6.57 7.50 -10.99
C ASN A 125 6.55 7.29 -9.47
N SER A 126 6.90 8.31 -8.69
CA SER A 126 6.82 8.25 -7.22
C SER A 126 5.37 8.19 -6.74
N LEU A 127 4.48 8.96 -7.35
CA LEU A 127 3.04 8.91 -7.11
C LEU A 127 2.49 7.51 -7.38
N ARG A 128 2.88 6.96 -8.52
CA ARG A 128 2.53 5.62 -8.98
C ARG A 128 2.89 4.55 -7.95
N SER A 129 4.16 4.48 -7.56
CA SER A 129 4.63 3.42 -6.66
C SER A 129 4.29 3.64 -5.19
N ASN A 130 4.19 4.88 -4.71
CA ASN A 130 4.00 5.16 -3.28
C ASN A 130 2.55 5.40 -2.87
N GLN A 131 1.68 5.86 -3.78
CA GLN A 131 0.28 6.19 -3.44
C GLN A 131 -0.70 5.24 -4.14
N ILE A 132 -0.49 4.96 -5.43
CA ILE A 132 -1.47 4.19 -6.22
C ILE A 132 -1.30 2.68 -5.99
N GLU A 133 -0.08 2.15 -6.12
CA GLU A 133 0.19 0.71 -6.02
C GLU A 133 -0.18 0.08 -4.66
N PRO A 134 0.08 0.71 -3.51
CA PRO A 134 -0.29 0.13 -2.21
C PRO A 134 -1.82 0.01 -2.04
N VAL A 135 -2.56 1.03 -2.47
CA VAL A 135 -4.03 1.10 -2.34
C VAL A 135 -4.70 0.14 -3.32
N LEU A 136 -4.12 -0.02 -4.50
CA LEU A 136 -4.52 -1.02 -5.49
C LEU A 136 -4.29 -2.44 -4.97
N GLY A 137 -3.13 -2.70 -4.35
CA GLY A 137 -2.81 -3.99 -3.72
C GLY A 137 -3.80 -4.36 -2.60
N ALA A 138 -4.26 -3.35 -1.84
CA ALA A 138 -5.27 -3.49 -0.80
C ALA A 138 -6.70 -3.71 -1.34
N LYS A 139 -6.91 -3.73 -2.66
CA LYS A 139 -8.22 -3.82 -3.33
C LYS A 139 -9.20 -2.71 -2.95
N ASN A 140 -8.69 -1.56 -2.52
CA ASN A 140 -9.51 -0.39 -2.23
C ASN A 140 -9.67 0.47 -3.49
N TRP A 141 -10.59 0.07 -4.36
CA TRP A 141 -10.74 0.65 -5.70
C TRP A 141 -11.13 2.13 -5.68
N GLY A 142 -12.01 2.54 -4.76
CA GLY A 142 -12.33 3.95 -4.54
C GLY A 142 -11.11 4.74 -4.07
N GLY A 143 -10.35 4.17 -3.13
CA GLY A 143 -9.11 4.76 -2.64
C GLY A 143 -8.04 4.95 -3.72
N VAL A 144 -7.98 4.09 -4.75
CA VAL A 144 -7.02 4.26 -5.86
C VAL A 144 -7.26 5.56 -6.62
N ALA A 145 -8.52 5.89 -6.91
CA ALA A 145 -8.86 7.12 -7.62
C ALA A 145 -8.67 8.37 -6.75
N VAL A 146 -9.00 8.29 -5.46
CA VAL A 146 -8.71 9.38 -4.51
C VAL A 146 -7.20 9.61 -4.38
N ALA A 147 -6.40 8.55 -4.24
CA ALA A 147 -4.95 8.64 -4.13
C ALA A 147 -4.31 9.22 -5.40
N ALA A 148 -4.83 8.89 -6.59
CA ALA A 148 -4.38 9.48 -7.84
C ALA A 148 -4.71 10.99 -7.91
N ALA A 149 -5.93 11.38 -7.55
CA ALA A 149 -6.35 12.78 -7.56
C ALA A 149 -5.56 13.64 -6.57
N ASP A 150 -5.47 13.20 -5.30
CA ASP A 150 -4.69 13.90 -4.27
C ASP A 150 -3.19 13.94 -4.60
N GLY A 151 -2.72 12.92 -5.30
CA GLY A 151 -1.35 12.84 -5.80
C GLY A 151 -1.02 13.87 -6.85
N LEU A 152 -1.88 14.01 -7.85
CA LEU A 152 -1.77 15.03 -8.89
C LEU A 152 -1.81 16.45 -8.32
N ASP A 153 -2.70 16.70 -7.35
CA ASP A 153 -2.81 18.00 -6.69
C ASP A 153 -1.51 18.37 -5.95
N LYS A 154 -0.91 17.42 -5.21
CA LYS A 154 0.32 17.63 -4.45
C LYS A 154 1.55 17.78 -5.35
N SER A 155 1.72 16.92 -6.35
CA SER A 155 2.92 16.94 -7.22
C SER A 155 3.03 18.21 -8.05
N ALA A 156 1.90 18.74 -8.54
CA ALA A 156 1.88 20.00 -9.31
C ALA A 156 2.17 21.26 -8.47
N SER A 157 2.25 21.12 -7.14
CA SER A 157 2.48 22.23 -6.20
C SER A 157 3.96 22.54 -5.95
N SER A 158 4.90 21.82 -6.57
CA SER A 158 6.34 22.07 -6.43
C SER A 158 6.76 23.30 -7.26
N PRO A 159 7.09 24.46 -6.66
CA PRO A 159 7.60 25.59 -7.43
C PRO A 159 9.04 25.30 -7.85
N LYS A 160 9.33 25.39 -9.15
CA LYS A 160 10.68 25.18 -9.70
C LYS A 160 11.60 26.37 -9.37
N ALA A 161 12.46 26.15 -8.38
CA ALA A 161 13.76 26.74 -8.03
C ALA A 161 14.20 28.11 -8.59
N ALA A 162 14.58 29.01 -7.66
CA ALA A 162 15.75 29.87 -7.79
C ALA A 162 16.46 29.98 -6.43
N GLY A 163 17.79 29.76 -6.40
CA GLY A 163 18.66 30.16 -5.30
C GLY A 163 19.16 29.04 -4.39
N SER A 164 20.44 28.69 -4.57
CA SER A 164 21.25 27.98 -3.60
C SER A 164 21.43 28.81 -2.32
N SER A 165 21.07 28.27 -1.16
CA SER A 165 21.70 28.64 0.12
C SER A 165 21.33 27.66 1.23
N LYS A 166 22.36 27.14 1.89
CA LYS A 166 22.29 26.51 3.21
C LYS A 166 21.64 27.49 4.20
N SER A 167 20.52 27.13 4.81
CA SER A 167 20.27 27.17 6.26
C SER A 167 18.78 27.03 6.55
N SER A 168 18.48 26.13 7.49
CA SER A 168 17.36 26.18 8.44
C SER A 168 15.94 26.33 7.90
N TRP A 169 15.15 25.25 7.97
CA TRP A 169 14.05 25.11 8.94
C TRP A 169 13.01 24.06 8.49
N LEU A 170 12.67 23.18 9.43
CA LEU A 170 11.42 22.40 9.48
C LEU A 170 10.21 23.37 9.44
N PRO A 171 9.02 22.95 8.93
CA PRO A 171 8.38 21.74 9.46
C PRO A 171 7.73 20.81 8.43
N ILE A 172 8.39 19.68 8.19
CA ILE A 172 7.75 18.37 7.93
C ILE A 172 7.36 17.68 9.28
N ALA A 173 7.68 18.30 10.43
CA ALA A 173 7.38 17.78 11.76
C ALA A 173 5.94 18.02 12.26
N ILE A 174 5.11 18.84 11.61
CA ILE A 174 3.74 19.12 12.12
C ILE A 174 2.72 18.07 11.64
N GLY A 175 2.86 17.53 10.42
CA GLY A 175 1.91 16.54 9.89
C GLY A 175 1.98 15.19 10.61
N VAL A 176 3.18 14.75 10.96
CA VAL A 176 3.39 13.46 11.65
C VAL A 176 2.94 13.53 13.11
N ILE A 177 3.15 14.68 13.79
CA ILE A 177 2.66 14.88 15.16
C ILE A 177 1.13 15.02 15.17
N ALA A 178 0.52 15.72 14.23
CA ALA A 178 -0.93 15.86 14.16
C ALA A 178 -1.63 14.53 13.88
N VAL A 179 -1.08 13.69 13.00
CA VAL A 179 -1.65 12.35 12.72
C VAL A 179 -1.46 11.41 13.91
N VAL A 180 -0.30 11.45 14.59
CA VAL A 180 -0.09 10.63 15.79
C VAL A 180 -0.96 11.08 16.97
N VAL A 181 -1.13 12.39 17.17
CA VAL A 181 -2.03 12.95 18.20
C VAL A 181 -3.49 12.68 17.85
N PHE A 182 -3.89 12.78 16.58
CA PHE A 182 -5.26 12.48 16.15
C PHE A 182 -5.57 10.98 16.25
N LEU A 183 -4.62 10.11 15.90
CA LEU A 183 -4.75 8.66 16.09
C LEU A 183 -4.76 8.28 17.57
N LEU A 184 -3.94 8.92 18.41
CA LEU A 184 -3.98 8.73 19.87
C LEU A 184 -5.30 9.24 20.47
N LEU A 185 -5.81 10.39 20.02
CA LEU A 185 -7.07 10.96 20.47
C LEU A 185 -8.26 10.08 20.03
N LEU A 186 -8.24 9.57 18.79
CA LEU A 186 -9.22 8.60 18.30
C LEU A 186 -9.16 7.29 19.07
N LEU A 187 -7.97 6.78 19.40
CA LEU A 187 -7.80 5.55 20.16
C LEU A 187 -8.23 5.71 21.63
N LEU A 188 -7.98 6.87 22.23
CA LEU A 188 -8.48 7.25 23.55
C LEU A 188 -10.00 7.44 23.56
N LEU A 189 -10.58 8.09 22.54
CA LEU A 189 -12.04 8.23 22.39
C LEU A 189 -12.71 6.89 22.10
N PHE A 190 -12.09 6.00 21.32
CA PHE A 190 -12.60 4.67 21.04
C PHE A 190 -12.51 3.75 22.28
N ARG A 191 -11.45 3.86 23.08
CA ARG A 191 -11.36 3.23 24.41
C ARG A 191 -12.37 3.80 25.40
N ALA A 192 -12.60 5.11 25.39
CA ALA A 192 -13.59 5.77 26.24
C ALA A 192 -15.03 5.41 25.84
N ARG A 193 -15.31 5.23 24.54
CA ARG A 193 -16.63 4.82 24.03
C ARG A 193 -16.91 3.34 24.28
N ARG A 194 -15.88 2.49 24.22
CA ARG A 194 -15.98 1.06 24.59
C ARG A 194 -16.18 0.84 26.09
N ARG A 195 -15.76 1.78 26.93
CA ARG A 195 -16.01 1.78 28.39
C ARG A 195 -17.39 2.31 28.80
N ARG A 196 -18.21 2.85 27.87
CA ARG A 196 -19.59 3.29 28.18
C ARG A 196 -20.65 2.21 27.91
N ARG A 197 -20.24 0.95 27.78
CA ARG A 197 -21.09 -0.25 27.92
C ARG A 197 -20.53 -1.16 29.01
N ALA A 198 -20.33 -0.60 30.20
CA ALA A 198 -20.26 -1.30 31.48
C ALA A 198 -20.37 -0.21 32.55
N SER A 199 -21.55 -0.06 33.13
CA SER A 199 -21.80 0.91 34.20
C SER A 199 -21.15 0.46 35.50
N THR A 200 -20.72 1.45 36.28
CA THR A 200 -20.72 1.49 37.75
C THR A 200 -19.82 0.52 38.52
N THR A 201 -19.02 1.13 39.41
CA THR A 201 -18.37 0.66 40.67
C THR A 201 -16.91 1.10 40.59
N GLY A 202 -16.47 2.10 41.35
CA GLY A 202 -16.25 1.99 42.80
C GLY A 202 -14.72 1.92 42.99
N GLY A 203 -14.19 2.60 44.00
CA GLY A 203 -12.77 2.93 44.10
C GLY A 203 -11.83 1.77 44.46
N GLN A 204 -10.54 2.08 44.32
CA GLN A 204 -9.37 1.59 45.05
C GLN A 204 -9.06 0.06 45.07
N VAL A 205 -7.75 -0.20 45.22
CA VAL A 205 -7.08 -1.44 45.67
C VAL A 205 -6.60 -2.42 44.59
N ALA A 206 -5.28 -2.34 44.36
CA ALA A 206 -4.26 -3.41 44.32
C ALA A 206 -4.44 -4.72 43.50
N VAL A 207 -3.32 -5.07 42.85
CA VAL A 207 -2.77 -6.42 42.55
C VAL A 207 -3.28 -7.13 41.29
N ASP A 208 -2.28 -7.67 40.56
CA ASP A 208 -2.27 -8.78 39.59
C ASP A 208 -2.31 -8.51 38.06
N GLY A 209 -1.27 -9.03 37.37
CA GLY A 209 -1.29 -9.35 35.93
C GLY A 209 -0.68 -8.35 34.93
N GLY A 210 0.62 -8.07 35.02
CA GLY A 210 1.36 -7.14 34.14
C GLY A 210 2.01 -7.73 32.87
N ASP A 211 1.60 -8.90 32.35
CA ASP A 211 2.40 -9.67 31.38
C ASP A 211 2.11 -9.59 29.85
N PRO A 212 1.25 -8.71 29.28
CA PRO A 212 1.06 -8.72 27.82
C PRO A 212 2.18 -8.08 26.97
N PRO A 213 2.78 -6.92 27.30
CA PRO A 213 3.64 -6.20 26.35
C PRO A 213 5.09 -6.70 26.30
N LEU A 214 5.66 -7.16 27.43
CA LEU A 214 7.03 -7.65 27.50
C LEU A 214 7.18 -9.00 26.79
N GLN A 215 6.29 -9.93 27.08
CA GLN A 215 6.33 -11.27 26.47
C GLN A 215 6.13 -11.20 24.95
N GLN A 216 5.30 -10.26 24.48
CA GLN A 216 5.14 -9.97 23.06
C GLN A 216 6.43 -9.38 22.43
N ALA A 217 7.13 -8.48 23.14
CA ALA A 217 8.38 -7.89 22.66
C ALA A 217 9.52 -8.93 22.60
N LEU A 218 9.66 -9.76 23.64
CA LEU A 218 10.65 -10.82 23.71
C LEU A 218 10.42 -11.87 22.62
N SER A 219 9.19 -12.38 22.48
CA SER A 219 8.85 -13.35 21.43
C SER A 219 9.11 -12.81 20.02
N THR A 220 8.83 -11.53 19.76
CA THR A 220 9.10 -10.89 18.46
C THR A 220 10.60 -10.78 18.20
N ALA A 221 11.38 -10.35 19.19
CA ALA A 221 12.82 -10.25 19.09
C ALA A 221 13.48 -11.62 18.88
N ASP A 222 13.02 -12.64 19.61
CA ASP A 222 13.44 -14.04 19.47
C ASP A 222 13.22 -14.57 18.07
N ALA A 223 12.01 -14.43 17.55
CA ALA A 223 11.65 -14.91 16.21
C ALA A 223 12.55 -14.28 15.15
N ARG A 224 12.80 -12.97 15.26
CA ARG A 224 13.67 -12.24 14.32
C ARG A 224 15.12 -12.71 14.41
N VAL A 225 15.70 -12.79 15.61
CA VAL A 225 17.08 -13.22 15.82
C VAL A 225 17.30 -14.66 15.32
N ARG A 226 16.34 -15.57 15.55
CA ARG A 226 16.38 -16.93 15.00
C ARG A 226 16.33 -16.92 13.48
N GLN A 227 15.38 -16.19 12.89
CA GLN A 227 15.24 -16.10 11.43
C GLN A 227 16.53 -15.62 10.74
N ILE A 228 17.18 -14.57 11.26
CA ILE A 228 18.44 -14.09 10.68
C ILE A 228 19.60 -15.05 10.97
N SER A 229 19.61 -15.75 12.11
CA SER A 229 20.62 -16.77 12.40
C SER A 229 20.53 -17.95 11.42
N ASP A 230 19.31 -18.40 11.10
CA ASP A 230 19.07 -19.46 10.11
C ASP A 230 19.43 -19.02 8.69
N TYR A 231 19.11 -17.77 8.34
CA TYR A 231 19.55 -17.18 7.08
C TYR A 231 21.08 -17.10 7.02
N ALA A 232 21.72 -16.67 8.11
CA ALA A 232 23.17 -16.56 8.21
C ALA A 232 23.88 -17.90 8.12
N ALA A 233 23.28 -18.96 8.69
CA ALA A 233 23.79 -20.32 8.57
C ALA A 233 23.76 -20.82 7.12
N ARG A 234 22.67 -20.56 6.38
CA ARG A 234 22.52 -20.97 4.96
C ARG A 234 23.43 -20.20 4.00
N HIS A 235 23.68 -18.93 4.29
CA HIS A 235 24.44 -18.01 3.43
C HIS A 235 25.80 -17.62 4.02
N ARG A 236 26.37 -18.46 4.90
CA ARG A 236 27.60 -18.15 5.65
C ARG A 236 28.78 -17.74 4.76
N ALA A 237 28.92 -18.35 3.58
CA ALA A 237 30.01 -18.06 2.65
C ALA A 237 29.86 -16.72 1.91
N THR A 238 28.66 -16.15 1.87
CA THR A 238 28.34 -14.93 1.11
C THR A 238 28.04 -13.73 1.99
N ILE A 239 27.81 -13.92 3.29
CA ILE A 239 27.50 -12.85 4.23
C ILE A 239 28.78 -12.17 4.70
N GLY A 240 28.77 -10.83 4.72
CA GLY A 240 29.88 -9.99 5.17
C GLY A 240 29.98 -9.88 6.68
N SER A 241 31.14 -9.40 7.15
CA SER A 241 31.42 -9.20 8.58
C SER A 241 30.50 -8.18 9.26
N GLU A 242 30.00 -7.19 8.51
CA GLU A 242 29.10 -6.17 9.07
C GLU A 242 27.73 -6.75 9.44
N ALA A 243 27.16 -7.61 8.59
CA ALA A 243 25.91 -8.30 8.88
C ALA A 243 26.06 -9.25 10.09
N GLN A 244 27.21 -9.92 10.21
CA GLN A 244 27.52 -10.78 11.35
C GLN A 244 27.64 -9.97 12.66
N ALA A 245 28.33 -8.83 12.63
CA ALA A 245 28.44 -7.95 13.78
C ALA A 245 27.07 -7.47 14.28
N ARG A 246 26.17 -7.06 13.37
CA ARG A 246 24.81 -6.64 13.74
C ARG A 246 23.96 -7.79 14.30
N LEU A 247 24.17 -9.01 13.79
CA LEU A 247 23.53 -10.21 14.34
C LEU A 247 23.99 -10.48 15.77
N ASP A 248 25.29 -10.36 16.04
CA ASP A 248 25.83 -10.57 17.38
C ASP A 248 25.41 -9.47 18.35
N ASP A 249 25.31 -8.21 17.91
CA ASP A 249 24.69 -7.13 18.68
C ASP A 249 23.23 -7.46 19.03
N ALA A 250 22.45 -7.95 18.06
CA ALA A 250 21.05 -8.32 18.29
C ALA A 250 20.92 -9.43 19.35
N LYS A 251 21.78 -10.46 19.29
CA LYS A 251 21.83 -11.54 20.28
C LYS A 251 22.19 -11.03 21.68
N ARG A 252 23.18 -10.13 21.77
CA ARG A 252 23.58 -9.50 23.04
C ARG A 252 22.44 -8.72 23.68
N HIS A 253 21.72 -7.92 22.90
CA HIS A 253 20.56 -7.16 23.40
C HIS A 253 19.38 -8.08 23.79
N LEU A 254 19.18 -9.18 23.08
CA LEU A 254 18.14 -10.16 23.45
C LEU A 254 18.48 -10.86 24.78
N ALA A 255 19.75 -11.18 25.04
CA ALA A 255 20.18 -11.71 26.32
C ALA A 255 19.95 -10.69 27.45
N ALA A 256 20.37 -9.43 27.26
CA ALA A 256 20.13 -8.36 28.23
C ALA A 256 18.63 -8.12 28.51
N ALA A 257 17.77 -8.28 27.51
CA ALA A 257 16.32 -8.19 27.69
C ALA A 257 15.78 -9.25 28.63
N ARG A 258 16.24 -10.50 28.49
CA ARG A 258 15.84 -11.63 29.37
C ARG A 258 16.36 -11.47 30.78
N ASP A 259 17.60 -11.01 30.93
CA ASP A 259 18.18 -10.78 32.27
C ASP A 259 17.39 -9.71 33.05
N LYS A 260 16.75 -8.78 32.33
CA LYS A 260 15.94 -7.70 32.90
C LYS A 260 14.47 -8.06 33.08
N GLU A 261 14.01 -9.20 32.55
CA GLU A 261 12.61 -9.65 32.60
C GLU A 261 12.06 -9.69 34.03
N ALA A 262 12.84 -10.22 34.97
CA ALA A 262 12.43 -10.37 36.37
C ALA A 262 12.65 -9.12 37.25
N GLY A 263 13.43 -8.14 36.78
CA GLY A 263 13.88 -7.01 37.60
C GLY A 263 13.45 -5.63 37.13
N ASN A 264 13.30 -5.43 35.82
CA ASN A 264 12.87 -4.16 35.24
C ASN A 264 12.24 -4.37 33.86
N GLN A 265 10.91 -4.48 33.84
CA GLN A 265 10.12 -4.75 32.63
C GLN A 265 10.28 -3.68 31.54
N ASP A 266 10.40 -2.39 31.90
CA ASP A 266 10.55 -1.31 30.91
C ASP A 266 11.93 -1.37 30.24
N GLU A 267 12.99 -1.65 31.00
CA GLU A 267 14.33 -1.90 30.44
C GLU A 267 14.34 -3.14 29.55
N ALA A 268 13.68 -4.23 29.98
CA ALA A 268 13.58 -5.46 29.19
C ALA A 268 12.88 -5.22 27.84
N ILE A 269 11.79 -4.45 27.83
CA ILE A 269 11.09 -4.04 26.59
C ILE A 269 12.02 -3.21 25.69
N ALA A 270 12.76 -2.25 26.25
CA ALA A 270 13.68 -1.43 25.48
C ALA A 270 14.79 -2.26 24.83
N TYR A 271 15.38 -3.21 25.56
CA TYR A 271 16.38 -4.15 25.05
C TYR A 271 15.81 -5.08 23.97
N ALA A 272 14.60 -5.62 24.14
CA ALA A 272 13.94 -6.46 23.14
C ALA A 272 13.65 -5.71 21.83
N ASN A 273 13.22 -4.44 21.93
CA ASN A 273 13.02 -3.57 20.76
C ASN A 273 14.34 -3.24 20.04
N ARG A 274 15.42 -3.02 20.81
CA ARG A 274 16.77 -2.81 20.26
C ARG A 274 17.26 -4.05 19.51
N ALA A 275 17.09 -5.23 20.10
CA ALA A 275 17.43 -6.52 19.47
C ALA A 275 16.66 -6.72 18.16
N SER A 276 15.36 -6.44 18.15
CA SER A 276 14.51 -6.53 16.94
C SER A 276 14.99 -5.60 15.81
N THR A 277 15.42 -4.39 16.16
CA THR A 277 15.94 -3.40 15.20
C THR A 277 17.27 -3.84 14.60
N LEU A 278 18.18 -4.34 15.44
CA LEU A 278 19.49 -4.84 15.00
C LEU A 278 19.37 -6.08 14.13
N ALA A 279 18.44 -7.00 14.45
CA ALA A 279 18.15 -8.16 13.62
C ALA A 279 17.64 -7.75 12.22
N ALA A 280 16.81 -6.72 12.13
CA ALA A 280 16.34 -6.20 10.84
C ALA A 280 17.46 -5.54 10.01
N GLN A 281 18.38 -4.83 10.68
CA GLN A 281 19.57 -4.27 10.02
C GLN A 281 20.49 -5.37 9.52
N ALA A 282 20.76 -6.40 10.34
CA ALA A 282 21.55 -7.56 9.96
C ALA A 282 20.96 -8.28 8.74
N GLN A 283 19.63 -8.42 8.68
CA GLN A 283 18.95 -9.01 7.52
C GLN A 283 19.10 -8.17 6.25
N THR A 284 19.01 -6.84 6.37
CA THR A 284 19.17 -5.93 5.22
C THR A 284 20.59 -6.02 4.65
N LEU A 285 21.60 -6.01 5.52
CA LEU A 285 23.01 -6.17 5.13
C LEU A 285 23.26 -7.55 4.52
N ALA A 286 22.77 -8.61 5.15
CA ALA A 286 22.95 -9.98 4.66
C ALA A 286 22.31 -10.18 3.26
N ASN A 287 21.15 -9.58 3.01
CA ASN A 287 20.51 -9.61 1.68
C ASN A 287 21.36 -8.85 0.64
N ALA A 288 21.92 -7.70 1.01
CA ALA A 288 22.79 -6.92 0.13
C ALA A 288 24.07 -7.69 -0.23
N ASP A 289 24.70 -8.36 0.74
CA ASP A 289 25.89 -9.17 0.53
C ASP A 289 25.61 -10.36 -0.41
N VAL A 290 24.49 -11.05 -0.21
CA VAL A 290 24.06 -12.14 -1.08
C VAL A 290 23.81 -11.62 -2.50
N LEU A 291 23.13 -10.49 -2.67
CA LEU A 291 22.91 -9.89 -4.00
C LEU A 291 24.22 -9.49 -4.69
N ALA A 292 25.18 -8.93 -3.95
CA ALA A 292 26.50 -8.58 -4.48
C ALA A 292 27.27 -9.83 -4.95
N ALA A 293 27.18 -10.93 -4.20
CA ALA A 293 27.79 -12.20 -4.59
C ALA A 293 27.20 -12.76 -5.89
N HIS A 294 25.89 -12.63 -6.12
CA HIS A 294 25.24 -13.07 -7.36
C HIS A 294 25.60 -12.21 -8.59
N ARG A 295 25.85 -10.91 -8.40
CA ARG A 295 26.25 -9.98 -9.47
C ARG A 295 27.68 -10.16 -9.95
N THR A 296 28.47 -11.00 -9.28
CA THR A 296 29.86 -11.29 -9.67
C THR A 296 29.92 -12.65 -10.37
N PRO A 297 29.55 -12.77 -11.66
CA PRO A 297 29.74 -14.02 -12.38
C PRO A 297 31.24 -14.31 -12.44
N ARG A 298 31.62 -15.55 -12.09
CA ARG A 298 32.99 -16.05 -12.23
C ARG A 298 33.48 -15.77 -13.64
N ARG A 299 34.35 -14.78 -13.81
CA ARG A 299 35.22 -14.65 -14.98
C ARG A 299 36.22 -15.80 -14.94
N ARG A 300 35.82 -16.98 -15.41
CA ARG A 300 36.72 -18.10 -15.71
C ARG A 300 36.66 -18.36 -17.23
N GLY A 301 37.78 -18.07 -17.88
CA GLY A 301 38.19 -18.74 -19.12
C GLY A 301 38.08 -17.91 -20.41
N ASN A 302 39.11 -17.12 -20.73
CA ASN A 302 39.95 -17.37 -21.91
C ASN A 302 41.09 -16.34 -21.98
N ALA A 303 42.30 -16.79 -21.69
CA ALA A 303 43.52 -16.20 -22.23
C ALA A 303 44.31 -17.35 -22.87
N SER A 304 43.82 -17.82 -24.00
CA SER A 304 44.55 -18.60 -24.99
C SER A 304 45.20 -17.63 -25.97
N THR A 305 46.52 -17.42 -25.82
CA THR A 305 47.52 -16.92 -26.80
C THR A 305 48.72 -16.49 -25.96
N ARG A 306 49.95 -16.95 -26.14
CA ARG A 306 50.62 -17.53 -27.30
C ARG A 306 51.86 -18.28 -26.80
#